data_AF-A0A6J5ZQF4-F1
#
_entry.id   AF-A0A6J5ZQF4-F1
#
_cell.length_a   1.000
_cell.length_b   1.000
_cell.length_c   1.000
_cell.angle_alpha   90.00
_cell.angle_beta   90.00
_cell.angle_gamma   90.00
#
_symmetry.space_group_name_H-M   'P 1'
#
loop_
_entity.id
_entity.type
_entity.pdbx_description
1 polymer ?
#
loop_
_entity_poly.entity_id
_entity_poly.type
_entity_poly.pdbx_seq_one_letter_code
_entity_poly.pdbx_strand_id
1 'polypeptide(L)'
;MKKIIRSTSVVLLSGTVAIAGALPSSASSTVSAKRTTVSVLNALVTNGVITQEQADAIKTAKKPLKKQWKAARKAALAALVADGTISSTQATKVRKFGKKVRSKQLVRKVGLTAEQATLVATAIRVSNVASLNGRLAVISDLVTAGVLSESQAQAYIDAVVAKRS
;
A
#
# COMPACT_ATOMS: atom_id res chain seq x y z
N MET A 1 11.19 80.25 22.26
CA MET A 1 11.46 78.80 22.40
C MET A 1 10.42 78.19 23.33
N LYS A 2 9.79 77.06 22.92
CA LYS A 2 8.88 76.17 23.69
C LYS A 2 7.54 76.78 24.17
N LYS A 3 6.38 76.13 24.10
CA LYS A 3 5.83 74.96 23.37
C LYS A 3 4.31 75.08 23.52
N ILE A 4 3.55 74.84 22.46
CA ILE A 4 2.08 74.92 22.39
C ILE A 4 1.47 73.65 23.04
N ILE A 5 0.47 73.84 23.89
CA ILE A 5 -0.36 72.80 24.50
C ILE A 5 -1.63 72.66 23.66
N ARG A 6 -1.95 71.48 23.12
CA ARG A 6 -3.33 70.98 22.97
C ARG A 6 -3.36 69.45 23.10
N SER A 7 -4.26 69.03 23.98
CA SER A 7 -4.62 67.67 24.35
C SER A 7 -5.46 67.01 23.27
N THR A 8 -5.11 65.80 22.84
CA THR A 8 -6.03 64.83 22.24
C THR A 8 -5.49 63.43 22.45
N SER A 9 -6.20 62.66 23.28
CA SER A 9 -5.99 61.25 23.56
C SER A 9 -6.10 60.42 22.27
N VAL A 10 -5.07 59.66 21.93
CA VAL A 10 -5.17 58.57 20.95
C VAL A 10 -5.22 57.26 21.73
N VAL A 11 -6.44 56.77 21.89
CA VAL A 11 -6.73 55.39 22.28
C VAL A 11 -6.58 54.55 21.01
N LEU A 12 -5.55 53.71 20.94
CA LEU A 12 -5.51 52.58 20.01
C LEU A 12 -5.08 51.32 20.76
N LEU A 13 -6.10 50.75 21.39
CA LEU A 13 -6.45 49.33 21.43
C LEU A 13 -5.32 48.34 21.12
N SER A 14 -4.85 47.68 22.17
CA SER A 14 -4.13 46.41 22.11
C SER A 14 -4.90 45.41 21.24
N GLY A 15 -4.27 44.95 20.16
CA GLY A 15 -4.81 43.91 19.28
C GLY A 15 -3.70 43.02 18.76
N THR A 16 -3.57 41.84 19.38
CA THR A 16 -2.74 40.71 18.97
C THR A 16 -2.96 40.31 17.50
N VAL A 17 -1.91 40.24 16.69
CA VAL A 17 -1.93 39.50 15.42
C VAL A 17 -1.27 38.14 15.67
N ALA A 18 -2.07 37.19 16.14
CA ALA A 18 -1.73 35.78 16.04
C ALA A 18 -2.01 35.34 14.61
N ILE A 19 -0.95 35.07 13.83
CA ILE A 19 -1.07 34.45 12.51
C ILE A 19 -1.37 32.97 12.74
N ALA A 20 -2.64 32.66 13.01
CA ALA A 20 -3.16 31.31 12.99
C ALA A 20 -3.15 30.85 11.53
N GLY A 21 -2.11 30.10 11.16
CA GLY A 21 -2.10 29.31 9.92
C GLY A 21 -3.35 28.44 9.89
N ALA A 22 -4.18 28.68 8.89
CA ALA A 22 -5.46 28.05 8.67
C ALA A 22 -5.35 26.51 8.71
N LEU A 23 -5.84 25.90 9.79
CA LEU A 23 -6.35 24.54 9.76
C LEU A 23 -7.67 24.58 8.97
N PRO A 24 -7.82 23.87 7.84
CA PRO A 24 -9.15 23.65 7.30
C PRO A 24 -9.93 22.75 8.26
N SER A 25 -10.79 23.39 9.06
CA SER A 25 -11.96 22.74 9.65
C SER A 25 -12.88 22.37 8.50
N SER A 26 -13.01 21.07 8.21
CA SER A 26 -14.25 20.55 7.64
C SER A 26 -14.41 19.05 7.87
N ALA A 27 -15.65 18.73 8.25
CA ALA A 27 -16.30 17.43 8.19
C ALA A 27 -15.87 16.38 9.21
N SER A 28 -16.60 16.42 10.34
CA SER A 28 -17.17 15.22 10.94
C SER A 28 -17.77 14.32 9.85
N SER A 29 -16.99 13.35 9.39
CA SER A 29 -17.56 12.16 8.78
C SER A 29 -17.82 11.20 9.91
N THR A 30 -19.09 11.07 10.27
CA THR A 30 -19.65 9.86 10.86
C THR A 30 -19.00 8.66 10.16
N VAL A 31 -18.05 8.02 10.83
CA VAL A 31 -17.47 6.77 10.37
C VAL A 31 -18.57 5.74 10.57
N SER A 32 -19.49 5.71 9.62
CA SER A 32 -20.22 4.51 9.28
C SER A 32 -19.13 3.47 9.10
N ALA A 33 -19.02 2.57 10.08
CA ALA A 33 -18.07 1.48 10.12
C ALA A 33 -18.44 0.43 9.04
N LYS A 34 -18.51 0.88 7.79
CA LYS A 34 -18.20 0.03 6.66
C LYS A 34 -16.76 -0.35 6.89
N ARG A 35 -16.50 -1.62 7.20
CA ARG A 35 -15.17 -2.25 7.12
C ARG A 35 -14.66 -2.13 5.68
N THR A 36 -14.37 -0.91 5.24
CA THR A 36 -13.60 -0.65 4.05
C THR A 36 -12.24 -1.20 4.38
N THR A 37 -11.78 -2.14 3.57
CA THR A 37 -10.45 -2.70 3.71
C THR A 37 -9.49 -1.57 3.37
N VAL A 38 -9.17 -0.71 4.35
CA VAL A 38 -8.35 0.48 4.13
C VAL A 38 -7.06 -0.01 3.48
N SER A 39 -6.79 0.54 2.28
CA SER A 39 -5.58 0.22 1.56
C SER A 39 -4.41 0.71 2.42
N VAL A 40 -3.27 0.02 2.41
CA VAL A 40 -2.11 0.44 3.22
C VAL A 40 -1.77 1.92 2.96
N LEU A 41 -1.87 2.34 1.70
CA LEU A 41 -1.67 3.73 1.31
C LEU A 41 -2.71 4.69 1.90
N ASN A 42 -3.99 4.30 1.93
CA ASN A 42 -5.03 5.15 2.51
C ASN A 42 -4.80 5.35 4.01
N ALA A 43 -4.37 4.31 4.74
CA ALA A 43 -4.04 4.43 6.16
C ALA A 43 -2.86 5.37 6.38
N LEU A 44 -1.82 5.28 5.55
CA LEU A 44 -0.65 6.15 5.65
C LEU A 44 -0.96 7.61 5.29
N VAL A 45 -1.86 7.86 4.33
CA VAL A 45 -2.35 9.20 4.00
C VAL A 45 -3.20 9.77 5.14
N THR A 46 -4.15 9.00 5.67
CA THR A 46 -4.98 9.42 6.81
C THR A 46 -4.14 9.71 8.05
N ASN A 47 -3.07 8.95 8.28
CA ASN A 47 -2.13 9.18 9.38
C ASN A 47 -1.15 10.33 9.10
N GLY A 48 -1.22 10.98 7.94
CA GLY A 48 -0.31 12.07 7.56
C GLY A 48 1.13 11.63 7.32
N VAL A 49 1.40 10.32 7.23
CA VAL A 49 2.75 9.79 7.01
C VAL A 49 3.21 10.09 5.58
N ILE A 50 2.31 9.97 4.61
CA ILE A 50 2.57 10.30 3.20
C ILE A 50 1.47 11.22 2.65
N THR A 51 1.78 12.00 1.62
CA THR A 51 0.78 12.80 0.92
C THR A 51 -0.01 11.97 -0.09
N GLN A 52 -1.11 12.54 -0.60
CA GLN A 52 -1.91 11.89 -1.64
C GLN A 52 -1.11 11.73 -2.95
N GLU A 53 -0.28 12.71 -3.31
CA GLU A 53 0.60 12.67 -4.49
C GLU A 53 1.63 11.55 -4.37
N GLN A 54 2.26 11.41 -3.20
CA GLN A 54 3.18 10.31 -2.90
C GLN A 54 2.47 8.94 -2.99
N ALA A 55 1.25 8.84 -2.46
CA ALA A 55 0.45 7.63 -2.58
C ALA A 55 0.12 7.28 -4.05
N ASP A 56 -0.15 8.27 -4.88
CA ASP A 56 -0.44 8.09 -6.31
C ASP A 56 0.82 7.76 -7.13
N ALA A 57 1.98 8.31 -6.78
CA ALA A 57 3.28 7.90 -7.33
C ALA A 57 3.56 6.41 -7.02
N ILE A 58 3.36 5.98 -5.77
CA ILE A 58 3.50 4.57 -5.38
C ILE A 58 2.52 3.69 -6.15
N LYS A 59 1.25 4.11 -6.32
CA LYS A 59 0.26 3.32 -7.09
C LYS A 59 0.70 3.16 -8.53
N THR A 60 1.17 4.23 -9.16
CA THR A 60 1.62 4.26 -10.56
C THR A 60 2.83 3.35 -10.75
N ALA A 61 3.85 3.48 -9.91
CA ALA A 61 5.05 2.64 -9.96
C ALA A 61 4.73 1.15 -9.70
N LYS A 62 3.66 0.84 -8.95
CA LYS A 62 3.20 -0.55 -8.70
C LYS A 62 2.33 -1.17 -9.79
N LYS A 63 1.86 -0.41 -10.79
CA LYS A 63 1.06 -0.96 -11.90
C LYS A 63 1.77 -2.09 -12.66
N PRO A 64 3.04 -1.96 -13.10
CA PRO A 64 3.74 -3.02 -13.84
C PRO A 64 3.91 -4.30 -13.02
N LEU A 65 4.14 -4.18 -11.70
CA LEU A 65 4.29 -5.31 -10.78
C LEU A 65 3.09 -6.26 -10.76
N LYS A 66 1.87 -5.76 -10.97
CA LYS A 66 0.68 -6.63 -11.09
C LYS A 66 0.74 -7.53 -12.32
N LYS A 67 1.23 -7.01 -13.45
CA LYS A 67 1.40 -7.78 -14.69
C LYS A 67 2.51 -8.81 -14.51
N GLN A 68 3.66 -8.39 -13.96
CA GLN A 68 4.78 -9.28 -13.65
C GLN A 68 4.38 -10.42 -12.72
N TRP A 69 3.64 -10.14 -11.64
CA TRP A 69 3.16 -11.19 -10.74
C TRP A 69 2.27 -12.21 -11.45
N LYS A 70 1.34 -11.77 -12.32
CA LYS A 70 0.49 -12.68 -13.10
C LYS A 70 1.32 -13.55 -14.04
N ALA A 71 2.32 -12.97 -14.69
CA ALA A 71 3.23 -13.69 -15.58
C ALA A 71 4.07 -14.71 -14.82
N ALA A 72 4.71 -14.32 -13.72
CA ALA A 72 5.51 -15.20 -12.88
C ALA A 72 4.68 -16.37 -12.31
N ARG A 73 3.45 -16.10 -11.86
CA ARG A 73 2.54 -17.16 -11.41
C ARG A 73 2.14 -18.11 -12.54
N LYS A 74 1.87 -17.59 -13.75
CA LYS A 74 1.56 -18.41 -14.91
C LYS A 74 2.75 -19.31 -15.26
N ALA A 75 3.96 -18.76 -15.28
CA ALA A 75 5.19 -19.50 -15.54
C ALA A 75 5.42 -20.61 -14.51
N ALA A 76 5.28 -20.30 -13.22
CA ALA A 76 5.43 -21.28 -12.15
C ALA A 76 4.44 -22.45 -12.25
N LEU A 77 3.19 -22.19 -12.66
CA LEU A 77 2.22 -23.25 -12.91
C LEU A 77 2.50 -24.02 -14.21
N ALA A 78 3.02 -23.35 -15.24
CA ALA A 78 3.39 -24.01 -16.49
C ALA A 78 4.56 -24.98 -16.29
N ALA A 79 5.55 -24.62 -15.45
CA ALA A 79 6.63 -25.52 -15.08
C ALA A 79 6.09 -26.80 -14.41
N LEU A 80 5.17 -26.68 -13.45
CA LEU A 80 4.53 -27.84 -12.81
C LEU A 80 3.69 -28.70 -13.77
N VAL A 81 3.19 -28.12 -14.87
CA VAL A 81 2.50 -28.89 -15.92
C VAL A 81 3.51 -29.62 -16.81
N ALA A 82 4.60 -28.96 -17.17
CA ALA A 82 5.68 -29.55 -17.96
C ALA A 82 6.35 -30.72 -17.22
N ASP A 83 6.54 -30.58 -15.91
CA ASP A 83 7.07 -31.64 -15.04
C ASP A 83 6.07 -32.78 -14.81
N GLY A 84 4.86 -32.72 -15.37
CA GLY A 84 3.80 -33.71 -15.18
C GLY A 84 3.22 -33.74 -13.76
N THR A 85 3.62 -32.82 -12.88
CA THR A 85 3.16 -32.76 -11.49
C THR A 85 1.68 -32.43 -11.39
N ILE A 86 1.17 -31.56 -12.28
CA ILE A 86 -0.27 -31.23 -12.37
C ILE A 86 -0.72 -31.19 -13.84
N SER A 87 -2.01 -31.38 -14.10
CA SER A 87 -2.58 -31.18 -15.44
C SER A 87 -2.87 -29.72 -15.75
N SER A 88 -2.95 -29.37 -17.04
CA SER A 88 -3.39 -28.04 -17.51
C SER A 88 -4.76 -27.63 -16.95
N THR A 89 -5.66 -28.58 -16.75
CA THR A 89 -6.97 -28.36 -16.13
C THR A 89 -6.83 -27.98 -14.66
N GLN A 90 -5.98 -28.68 -13.91
CA GLN A 90 -5.67 -28.35 -12.52
C GLN A 90 -5.00 -26.97 -12.42
N ALA A 91 -4.02 -26.67 -13.27
CA ALA A 91 -3.36 -25.36 -13.33
C ALA A 91 -4.36 -24.22 -13.58
N THR A 92 -5.34 -24.43 -14.47
CA THR A 92 -6.38 -23.43 -14.75
C THR A 92 -7.30 -23.21 -13.55
N LYS A 93 -7.67 -24.28 -12.82
CA LYS A 93 -8.42 -24.16 -11.56
C LYS A 93 -7.61 -23.40 -10.51
N VAL A 94 -6.33 -23.72 -10.33
CA VAL A 94 -5.40 -23.03 -9.40
C VAL A 94 -5.25 -21.54 -9.74
N ARG A 95 -5.31 -21.18 -11.03
CA ARG A 95 -5.22 -19.79 -11.49
C ARG A 95 -6.42 -18.94 -11.05
N LYS A 96 -7.58 -19.54 -10.79
CA LYS A 96 -8.77 -18.86 -10.25
C LYS A 96 -8.63 -18.51 -8.77
N PHE A 97 -7.68 -19.13 -8.06
CA PHE A 97 -7.43 -18.79 -6.66
C PHE A 97 -6.69 -17.45 -6.57
N GLY A 98 -7.02 -16.70 -5.52
CA GLY A 98 -6.37 -15.43 -5.22
C GLY A 98 -4.91 -15.60 -4.73
N LYS A 99 -4.39 -14.52 -4.13
CA LYS A 99 -3.00 -14.47 -3.64
C LYS A 99 -2.73 -15.44 -2.49
N LYS A 100 -3.75 -15.77 -1.70
CA LYS A 100 -3.68 -16.73 -0.60
C LYS A 100 -4.26 -18.05 -1.10
N VAL A 101 -3.42 -19.08 -1.13
CA VAL A 101 -3.82 -20.45 -1.49
C VAL A 101 -3.41 -21.35 -0.34
N ARG A 102 -4.38 -22.13 0.17
CA ARG A 102 -4.12 -23.14 1.20
C ARG A 102 -4.07 -24.51 0.54
N SER A 103 -3.08 -25.34 0.89
CA SER A 103 -2.95 -26.69 0.35
C SER A 103 -4.22 -27.52 0.55
N LYS A 104 -4.89 -27.39 1.70
CA LYS A 104 -6.20 -28.03 1.96
C LYS A 104 -7.29 -27.63 0.96
N GLN A 105 -7.29 -26.38 0.48
CA GLN A 105 -8.25 -25.94 -0.53
C GLN A 105 -7.91 -26.49 -1.91
N LEU A 106 -6.62 -26.64 -2.21
CA LEU A 106 -6.15 -27.24 -3.46
C LEU A 106 -6.57 -28.71 -3.55
N VAL A 107 -6.37 -29.48 -2.48
CA VAL A 107 -6.84 -30.87 -2.42
C VAL A 107 -8.35 -30.94 -2.65
N ARG A 108 -9.15 -30.19 -1.87
CA ARG A 108 -10.61 -30.27 -1.90
C ARG A 108 -11.27 -29.72 -3.17
N LYS A 109 -10.73 -28.63 -3.75
CA LYS A 109 -11.39 -27.89 -4.85
C LYS A 109 -10.75 -28.13 -6.21
N VAL A 110 -9.49 -28.56 -6.25
CA VAL A 110 -8.77 -28.82 -7.50
C VAL A 110 -8.62 -30.32 -7.74
N GLY A 111 -8.71 -31.16 -6.71
CA GLY A 111 -8.46 -32.59 -6.79
C GLY A 111 -6.97 -32.89 -6.92
N LEU A 112 -6.14 -32.14 -6.19
CA LEU A 112 -4.70 -32.37 -6.11
C LEU A 112 -4.39 -33.35 -4.98
N THR A 113 -3.33 -34.15 -5.11
CA THR A 113 -2.79 -34.90 -3.97
C THR A 113 -2.21 -33.96 -2.92
N ALA A 114 -1.98 -34.44 -1.70
CA ALA A 114 -1.38 -33.62 -0.64
C ALA A 114 0.01 -33.08 -1.05
N GLU A 115 0.82 -33.89 -1.71
CA GLU A 115 2.15 -33.52 -2.20
C GLU A 115 2.07 -32.48 -3.32
N GLN A 116 1.27 -32.73 -4.35
CA GLN A 116 1.05 -31.76 -5.44
C GLN A 116 0.52 -30.43 -4.91
N ALA A 117 -0.43 -30.46 -3.98
CA ALA A 117 -0.97 -29.26 -3.35
C ALA A 117 0.11 -28.48 -2.58
N THR A 118 1.10 -29.16 -2.01
CA THR A 118 2.22 -28.54 -1.30
C THR A 118 3.18 -27.89 -2.28
N LEU A 119 3.57 -28.59 -3.35
CA LEU A 119 4.41 -28.04 -4.42
C LEU A 119 3.76 -26.83 -5.09
N VAL A 120 2.47 -26.91 -5.43
CA VAL A 120 1.69 -25.80 -5.99
C VAL A 120 1.62 -24.63 -5.00
N ALA A 121 1.34 -24.88 -3.72
CA ALA A 121 1.33 -23.83 -2.72
C ALA A 121 2.70 -23.15 -2.58
N THR A 122 3.79 -23.91 -2.63
CA THR A 122 5.16 -23.40 -2.59
C THR A 122 5.48 -22.56 -3.82
N ALA A 123 5.22 -23.04 -5.03
CA ALA A 123 5.40 -22.28 -6.27
C ALA A 123 4.63 -20.94 -6.26
N ILE A 124 3.41 -20.96 -5.73
CA ILE A 124 2.59 -19.76 -5.53
C ILE A 124 3.21 -18.81 -4.50
N ARG A 125 3.75 -19.33 -3.39
CA ARG A 125 4.45 -18.51 -2.40
C ARG A 125 5.69 -17.87 -3.00
N VAL A 126 6.50 -18.60 -3.75
CA VAL A 126 7.70 -18.08 -4.43
C VAL A 126 7.33 -16.91 -5.36
N SER A 127 6.33 -17.08 -6.23
CA SER A 127 5.87 -15.98 -7.10
C SER A 127 5.29 -14.77 -6.32
N ASN A 128 4.67 -15.00 -5.17
CA ASN A 128 4.23 -13.93 -4.28
C ASN A 128 5.40 -13.18 -3.61
N VAL A 129 6.48 -13.88 -3.24
CA VAL A 129 7.71 -13.30 -2.67
C VAL A 129 8.45 -12.48 -3.72
N ALA A 130 8.60 -13.00 -4.94
CA ALA A 130 9.20 -12.23 -6.04
C ALA A 130 8.43 -10.91 -6.31
N SER A 131 7.09 -10.96 -6.28
CA SER A 131 6.28 -9.73 -6.40
C SER A 131 6.47 -8.76 -5.23
N LEU A 132 6.93 -9.20 -4.07
CA LEU A 132 7.24 -8.30 -2.96
C LEU A 132 8.57 -7.64 -3.13
N ASN A 133 9.59 -8.41 -3.48
CA ASN A 133 10.92 -7.87 -3.71
C ASN A 133 10.85 -6.78 -4.77
N GLY A 134 10.08 -6.98 -5.84
CA GLY A 134 9.84 -5.92 -6.81
C GLY A 134 9.09 -4.70 -6.27
N ARG A 135 8.20 -4.84 -5.27
CA ARG A 135 7.59 -3.67 -4.61
C ARG A 135 8.59 -2.95 -3.73
N LEU A 136 9.44 -3.67 -3.02
CA LEU A 136 10.50 -3.09 -2.19
C LEU A 136 11.49 -2.31 -3.07
N ALA A 137 11.88 -2.88 -4.21
CA ALA A 137 12.70 -2.19 -5.21
C ALA A 137 12.04 -0.88 -5.66
N VAL A 138 10.75 -0.91 -6.03
CA VAL A 138 10.03 0.32 -6.40
C VAL A 138 9.98 1.35 -5.26
N ILE A 139 9.85 0.94 -4.01
CA ILE A 139 9.90 1.87 -2.88
C ILE A 139 11.30 2.46 -2.72
N SER A 140 12.35 1.64 -2.87
CA SER A 140 13.75 2.09 -2.88
C SER A 140 14.02 3.11 -3.99
N ASP A 141 13.48 2.87 -5.20
CA ASP A 141 13.60 3.79 -6.33
C ASP A 141 12.91 5.13 -6.03
N LEU A 142 11.76 5.11 -5.36
CA LEU A 142 11.03 6.31 -4.96
C LEU A 142 11.73 7.10 -3.84
N VAL A 143 12.46 6.42 -2.95
CA VAL A 143 13.33 7.08 -1.97
C VAL A 143 14.50 7.76 -2.68
N THR A 144 15.13 7.04 -3.60
CA THR A 144 16.27 7.56 -4.39
C THR A 144 15.85 8.77 -5.26
N ALA A 145 14.63 8.75 -5.80
CA ALA A 145 14.05 9.85 -6.55
C ALA A 145 13.60 11.04 -5.69
N GLY A 146 13.74 10.97 -4.36
CA GLY A 146 13.32 12.01 -3.42
C GLY A 146 11.80 12.15 -3.28
N VAL A 147 11.02 11.20 -3.83
CA VAL A 147 9.56 11.20 -3.72
C VAL A 147 9.12 10.78 -2.32
N LEU A 148 9.89 9.89 -1.66
CA LEU A 148 9.65 9.42 -0.30
C LEU A 148 10.89 9.64 0.56
N SER A 149 10.70 9.89 1.86
CA SER A 149 11.79 9.75 2.83
C SER A 149 12.02 8.28 3.22
N GLU A 150 13.19 7.98 3.80
CA GLU A 150 13.50 6.65 4.35
C GLU A 150 12.49 6.24 5.44
N SER A 151 12.08 7.18 6.30
CA SER A 151 11.08 6.92 7.34
C SER A 151 9.69 6.60 6.75
N GLN A 152 9.30 7.28 5.66
CA GLN A 152 8.05 7.01 4.95
C GLN A 152 8.07 5.64 4.26
N ALA A 153 9.21 5.28 3.66
CA ALA A 153 9.42 3.98 3.05
C ALA A 153 9.36 2.85 4.10
N GLN A 154 9.99 3.03 5.26
CA GLN A 154 9.95 2.03 6.33
C GLN A 154 8.55 1.85 6.89
N ALA A 155 7.84 2.96 7.20
CA ALA A 155 6.45 2.90 7.65
C ALA A 155 5.54 2.19 6.63
N TYR A 156 5.80 2.38 5.33
CA TYR A 156 5.11 1.64 4.29
C TYR A 156 5.41 0.14 4.32
N ILE A 157 6.68 -0.24 4.47
CA ILE A 157 7.11 -1.64 4.53
C ILE A 157 6.45 -2.33 5.74
N ASP A 158 6.51 -1.71 6.91
CA ASP A 158 5.94 -2.22 8.15
C ASP A 158 4.43 -2.43 8.01
N ALA A 159 3.72 -1.44 7.45
CA ALA A 159 2.28 -1.55 7.21
C ALA A 159 1.92 -2.64 6.18
N VAL A 160 2.78 -2.91 5.19
CA VAL A 160 2.58 -4.01 4.23
C VAL A 160 2.83 -5.38 4.87
N VAL A 161 3.82 -5.49 5.76
CA VAL A 161 4.18 -6.71 6.48
C VAL A 161 3.10 -7.05 7.52
N ALA A 162 2.66 -6.07 8.32
CA ALA A 162 1.64 -6.22 9.35
C ALA A 162 0.28 -6.71 8.81
N LYS A 163 -0.08 -6.36 7.56
CA LYS A 163 -1.33 -6.83 6.92
C LYS A 163 -1.29 -8.32 6.54
N ARG A 164 -0.15 -9.00 6.72
CA ARG A 164 0.08 -10.37 6.23
C ARG A 164 0.40 -11.38 7.30
N SER A 165 0.91 -10.93 8.46
CA SER A 165 0.77 -11.65 9.74
C SER A 165 -0.70 -11.93 10.04
#